data_AF-A0A534J2J5-F1
#
_entry.id   AF-A0A534J2J5-F1
#
_cell.length_a   1.000
_cell.length_b   1.000
_cell.length_c   1.000
_cell.angle_alpha   90.00
_cell.angle_beta   90.00
_cell.angle_gamma   90.00
#
_symmetry.space_group_name_H-M   'P 1'
#
loop_
_entity.id
_entity.type
_entity.pdbx_description
1 polymer ?
#
loop_
_entity_poly.entity_id
_entity_poly.type
_entity_poly.pdbx_seq_one_letter_code
_entity_poly.pdbx_strand_id
1 'polypeptide(L)' 'MTRQLEDTIDALETNDAIRVLDAVDGTLDALRRDALNLGETPEIKEIVRRIDAYKGHLERQRSVLLAPTP' A
#
# COMPACT_ATOMS: atom_id res chain seq x y z
N MET A 1 0.03 8.02 12.79
CA MET A 1 -1.07 7.85 11.81
C MET A 1 -1.16 6.42 11.28
N THR A 2 -0.07 5.66 11.20
CA THR A 2 -0.02 4.25 10.76
C THR A 2 -0.74 3.24 11.67
N ARG A 3 -0.65 3.41 13.00
CA ARG A 3 -1.26 2.47 13.97
C ARG A 3 -2.77 2.24 13.82
N GLN A 4 -3.51 3.30 13.56
CA GLN A 4 -4.98 3.22 13.53
C GLN A 4 -5.49 2.43 12.31
N LEU A 5 -4.70 2.40 11.23
CA LEU A 5 -4.99 1.58 10.05
C LEU A 5 -4.66 0.11 10.31
N GLU A 6 -3.55 -0.17 11.01
CA GLU A 6 -3.16 -1.52 11.42
C GLU A 6 -4.21 -2.15 12.35
N ASP A 7 -4.67 -1.41 13.38
CA ASP A 7 -5.71 -1.89 14.33
C ASP A 7 -7.06 -2.19 13.63
N THR A 8 -7.38 -1.45 12.56
CA THR A 8 -8.62 -1.67 11.80
C THR A 8 -8.51 -2.91 10.90
N ILE A 9 -7.32 -3.19 10.36
CA ILE A 9 -7.06 -4.35 9.51
C ILE A 9 -7.03 -5.64 10.34
N ASP A 10 -6.47 -5.61 11.55
CA ASP A 10 -6.49 -6.75 12.49
C ASP A 10 -7.92 -7.08 12.98
N ALA A 11 -8.82 -6.09 13.00
CA ALA A 11 -10.22 -6.26 13.40
C ALA A 11 -11.14 -6.76 12.25
N LEU A 12 -10.66 -6.79 11.01
CA LEU A 12 -11.42 -7.23 9.85
C LEU A 12 -11.19 -8.72 9.57
N GLU A 13 -12.21 -9.41 9.05
CA GLU A 13 -12.00 -10.75 8.49
C GLU A 13 -10.94 -10.68 7.39
N THR A 14 -10.07 -11.69 7.30
CA THR A 14 -8.90 -11.71 6.40
C THR A 14 -9.24 -11.31 4.96
N ASN A 15 -10.43 -11.66 4.47
CA ASN A 15 -10.91 -11.27 3.14
C ASN A 15 -11.17 -9.77 2.99
N ASP A 16 -11.72 -9.09 4.02
CA ASP A 16 -11.94 -7.65 3.99
C ASP A 16 -10.64 -6.87 4.17
N ALA A 17 -9.72 -7.37 4.99
CA ALA A 17 -8.35 -6.86 5.08
C ALA A 17 -7.65 -6.89 3.71
N ILE A 18 -7.76 -8.00 2.96
CA ILE A 18 -7.20 -8.13 1.60
C ILE A 18 -7.84 -7.12 0.64
N ARG A 19 -9.17 -6.95 0.67
CA ARG A 19 -9.86 -5.96 -0.18
C ARG A 19 -9.39 -4.53 0.08
N VAL A 20 -9.18 -4.18 1.35
CA VAL A 20 -8.64 -2.86 1.72
C VAL A 20 -7.22 -2.69 1.18
N LEU A 21 -6.36 -3.71 1.31
CA LEU A 21 -5.01 -3.66 0.75
C LEU A 21 -5.01 -3.49 -0.78
N ASP A 22 -5.88 -4.20 -1.50
CA ASP A 22 -6.02 -4.07 -2.96
C ASP A 22 -6.52 -2.67 -3.36
N ALA A 23 -7.48 -2.09 -2.62
CA ALA A 23 -7.96 -0.72 -2.87
C ALA A 23 -6.88 0.35 -2.61
N VAL A 24 -6.07 0.18 -1.57
CA VAL A 24 -4.94 1.05 -1.26
C VAL A 24 -3.86 0.94 -2.34
N ASP A 25 -3.54 -0.27 -2.82
CA ASP A 25 -2.59 -0.48 -3.91
C ASP A 25 -3.00 0.25 -5.19
N GLY A 26 -4.27 0.15 -5.58
CA GLY A 26 -4.82 0.86 -6.74
C GLY A 26 -4.71 2.39 -6.63
N THR A 27 -4.93 2.92 -5.43
CA THR A 27 -4.80 4.37 -5.17
C THR A 27 -3.33 4.83 -5.27
N LEU A 28 -2.40 4.01 -4.78
CA LEU A 28 -0.96 4.29 -4.86
C LEU A 28 -0.45 4.20 -6.30
N ASP A 29 -0.97 3.30 -7.12
CA ASP A 29 -0.63 3.23 -8.55
C ASP A 29 -1.09 4.50 -9.29
N ALA A 30 -2.31 4.96 -9.02
CA ALA A 30 -2.82 6.21 -9.58
C ALA A 30 -1.94 7.40 -9.16
N LEU A 31 -1.62 7.51 -7.87
CA LEU A 31 -0.75 8.58 -7.35
C LEU A 31 0.66 8.53 -7.95
N ARG A 32 1.20 7.33 -8.18
CA ARG A 32 2.50 7.15 -8.84
C ARG A 32 2.46 7.64 -10.28
N ARG A 33 1.42 7.31 -11.04
CA ARG A 33 1.25 7.79 -12.43
C ARG A 33 1.09 9.30 -12.48
N ASP A 34 0.26 9.86 -11.60
CA ASP A 34 0.06 11.30 -11.51
C ASP A 34 1.36 12.02 -11.15
N ALA A 35 2.13 11.49 -10.20
CA ALA A 35 3.45 12.03 -9.86
C ALA A 35 4.40 12.00 -11.07
N LEU A 36 4.47 10.89 -11.81
CA LEU A 36 5.31 10.80 -13.01
C LEU A 36 4.86 11.76 -14.12
N ASN A 37 3.56 12.05 -14.24
CA ASN A 37 3.03 13.02 -15.20
C ASN A 37 3.38 14.48 -14.84
N LEU A 38 3.69 14.78 -13.57
CA LEU A 38 4.13 16.11 -13.12
C LEU A 38 5.60 16.40 -13.48
N GLY A 39 6.37 15.39 -13.87
CA GLY A 39 7.75 15.51 -14.34
C GLY A 39 8.76 14.74 -13.50
N GLU A 40 10.05 14.93 -13.79
CA GLU A 40 11.15 14.15 -13.20
C GLU A 40 12.02 14.95 -12.21
N THR A 41 11.40 15.85 -11.44
CA THR A 41 12.12 16.63 -10.42
C THR A 41 12.61 15.71 -9.28
N PRO A 42 13.68 16.07 -8.55
CA PRO A 42 14.17 15.27 -7.43
C PRO A 42 13.10 15.04 -6.35
N GLU A 43 12.22 16.00 -6.12
CA GLU A 43 11.09 15.89 -5.19
C GLU A 43 10.08 14.85 -5.65
N ILE A 44 9.73 14.85 -6.94
CA ILE A 44 8.83 13.84 -7.52
C ILE A 44 9.46 12.44 -7.47
N LYS A 45 10.76 12.33 -7.75
CA LYS A 45 11.50 11.07 -7.62
C LYS A 45 11.49 10.54 -6.19
N GLU A 46 11.59 11.42 -5.20
CA GLU A 46 11.48 11.04 -3.79
C GLU A 46 10.06 10.56 -3.44
N ILE A 47 9.03 11.25 -3.93
CA ILE A 47 7.63 10.83 -3.74
C ILE A 47 7.38 9.45 -4.35
N VAL A 48 7.79 9.23 -5.60
CA VAL A 48 7.67 7.93 -6.27
C VAL A 48 8.40 6.84 -5.50
N ARG A 49 9.63 7.10 -5.04
CA ARG A 49 10.40 6.14 -4.23
C ARG A 49 9.69 5.78 -2.92
N ARG A 50 9.05 6.74 -2.26
CA ARG A 50 8.28 6.50 -1.04
C ARG A 50 7.02 5.67 -1.32
N ILE A 51 6.34 5.94 -2.43
CA ILE A 51 5.19 5.15 -2.89
C ILE A 51 5.63 3.70 -3.14
N ASP A 52 6.71 3.49 -3.90
CA ASP A 52 7.23 2.15 -4.21
C ASP A 52 7.62 1.38 -2.92
N ALA A 53 8.25 2.06 -1.94
CA ALA A 53 8.59 1.46 -0.66
C ALA A 53 7.34 1.04 0.15
N TYR A 54 6.27 1.84 0.09
CA TYR A 54 5.01 1.54 0.77
C TYR A 54 4.24 0.42 0.08
N LYS A 55 4.22 0.36 -1.27
CA LYS A 55 3.67 -0.77 -2.02
C LYS A 55 4.37 -2.09 -1.63
N GLY A 56 5.70 -2.09 -1.56
CA GLY A 56 6.45 -3.27 -1.10
C GLY A 56 6.24 -3.66 0.37
N HIS A 57 5.66 -2.77 1.19
CA HIS A 57 5.19 -3.10 2.54
C HIS A 57 3.79 -3.75 2.50
N LEU A 58 2.87 -3.21 1.70
CA LEU A 58 1.53 -3.77 1.50
C LEU A 58 1.59 -5.19 0.91
N GLU A 59 2.48 -5.44 -0.05
CA GLU A 59 2.69 -6.79 -0.62
C GLU A 59 3.14 -7.81 0.43
N ARG A 60 3.96 -7.38 1.40
CA ARG A 60 4.37 -8.21 2.53
C ARG A 60 3.21 -8.48 3.48
N GLN A 61 2.42 -7.47 3.82
CA GLN A 61 1.22 -7.65 4.65
C GLN A 61 0.20 -8.58 3.99
N ARG A 62 -0.04 -8.41 2.69
CA ARG A 62 -0.88 -9.31 1.88
C ARG A 62 -0.37 -10.74 1.89
N SER A 63 0.94 -10.94 1.74
CA SER A 63 1.55 -12.28 1.81
C SER A 63 1.38 -12.93 3.18
N VAL A 64 1.45 -12.16 4.27
CA VAL A 64 1.22 -12.67 5.64
C VAL A 64 -0.23 -13.07 5.84
N LEU A 65 -1.18 -12.25 5.37
CA LEU A 65 -2.62 -12.55 5.47
C LEU A 65 -3.05 -13.73 4.58
N LEU A 66 -2.37 -13.96 3.46
CA LEU A 66 -2.61 -15.08 2.56
C LEU A 66 -1.85 -16.35 2.97
N ALA A 67 -0.89 -16.25 3.88
CA ALA A 67 -0.18 -17.42 4.38
C ALA A 67 -1.17 -18.26 5.21
N PRO A 68 -1.32 -19.57 4.91
CA PRO A 68 -2.19 -20.43 5.70
C PRO A 68 -1.65 -20.48 7.14
N THR A 69 -2.47 -20.07 8.11
CA THR A 69 -2.20 -20.33 9.52
C THR A 69 -2.12 -21.85 9.73
N PRO A 70 -1.09 -22.37 10.42
CA PRO A 70 -0.92 -23.80 10.67
C PRO A 70 -2.02 -24.41 11.55
#